data_AF-A0A482WA30-F1
#
_entry.id   AF-A0A482WA30-F1
#
_cell.length_a   1.000
_cell.length_b   1.000
_cell.length_c   1.000
_cell.angle_alpha   90.00
_cell.angle_beta   90.00
_cell.angle_gamma   90.00
#
_symmetry.space_group_name_H-M   'P 1'
#
loop_
_entity.id
_entity.type
_entity.pdbx_description
1 polymer ?
#
loop_
_entity_poly.entity_id
_entity_poly.type
_entity_poly.pdbx_seq_one_letter_code
_entity_poly.pdbx_strand_id
1 'polypeptide(L)'
;MKQLKDFYIKLSLESVDCLRRILDKKRVCPVLKELDELVGLITNFMVGDETVKCKLTELGLSDLIHKLWSTLFQSVARLHPAITKKQKPWDCVELIWLEFLQTLSLYPEGQSNIAKINDVFEIVLALTFSTKTMNKITALLVLRNLAFYQPNRARLLTSGEFLNLLGNKLETGTVEEKSTIVLIMWSLAANNQKAKIMFKAAHLDMKLQQVLKHYQLSSDLISGEEIERMEYVLSVIRDEDKIL
;
A
#
# COMPACT_ATOMS: atom_id res chain seq x y z
N MET A 1 -8.85 24.88 2.91
CA MET A 1 -10.09 24.46 3.63
C MET A 1 -11.35 24.46 2.76
N LYS A 2 -11.68 25.54 2.04
CA LYS A 2 -12.88 25.60 1.16
C LYS A 2 -12.88 24.50 0.08
N GLN A 3 -11.79 24.36 -0.67
CA GLN A 3 -11.63 23.30 -1.68
C GLN A 3 -11.83 21.88 -1.13
N LEU A 4 -11.29 21.57 0.05
CA LEU A 4 -11.45 20.26 0.70
C LEU A 4 -12.92 19.96 1.06
N LYS A 5 -13.65 20.98 1.54
CA LYS A 5 -15.10 20.89 1.76
C LYS A 5 -15.86 20.71 0.45
N ASP A 6 -15.45 21.41 -0.60
CA ASP A 6 -16.07 21.28 -1.93
C ASP A 6 -15.83 19.88 -2.53
N PHE A 7 -14.64 19.32 -2.37
CA PHE A 7 -14.35 17.93 -2.74
C PHE A 7 -15.20 16.94 -1.95
N TYR A 8 -15.34 17.15 -0.65
CA TYR A 8 -16.22 16.33 0.18
C TYR A 8 -17.68 16.41 -0.28
N ILE A 9 -18.22 17.59 -0.55
CA ILE A 9 -19.60 17.74 -1.02
C ILE A 9 -19.77 17.04 -2.37
N LYS A 10 -18.86 17.27 -3.32
CA LYS A 10 -18.89 16.60 -4.64
C LYS A 10 -18.82 15.08 -4.50
N LEU A 11 -17.91 14.56 -3.69
CA LEU A 11 -17.74 13.12 -3.53
C LEU A 11 -18.87 12.50 -2.71
N SER A 12 -19.33 13.12 -1.63
CA SER A 12 -20.42 12.59 -0.79
C SER A 12 -21.75 12.52 -1.55
N LEU A 13 -22.09 13.55 -2.34
CA LEU A 13 -23.28 13.56 -3.20
C LEU A 13 -23.20 12.57 -4.36
N GLU A 14 -21.99 12.16 -4.77
CA GLU A 14 -21.74 11.25 -5.88
C GLU A 14 -21.38 9.80 -5.43
N SER A 15 -21.16 9.57 -4.13
CA SER A 15 -20.42 8.40 -3.62
C SER A 15 -21.16 7.06 -3.59
N VAL A 16 -22.44 6.97 -3.96
CA VAL A 16 -23.16 5.68 -3.78
C VAL A 16 -23.61 5.04 -5.08
N ASP A 17 -23.75 5.78 -6.18
CA ASP A 17 -24.30 5.24 -7.44
C ASP A 17 -23.59 5.66 -8.74
N CYS A 18 -22.54 6.49 -8.69
CA CYS A 18 -22.11 7.30 -9.83
C CYS A 18 -20.94 6.75 -10.67
N LEU A 19 -20.76 5.44 -10.87
CA LEU A 19 -19.84 4.95 -11.92
C LEU A 19 -20.49 3.86 -12.78
N ARG A 20 -21.78 4.06 -13.09
CA ARG A 20 -22.51 3.18 -14.03
C ARG A 20 -22.37 3.66 -15.48
N ARG A 21 -22.19 4.97 -15.73
CA ARG A 21 -22.11 5.56 -17.07
C ARG A 21 -20.75 6.21 -17.34
N ILE A 22 -20.36 6.28 -18.62
CA ILE A 22 -19.11 6.94 -19.07
C ILE A 22 -19.07 8.44 -18.69
N LEU A 23 -20.22 9.10 -18.68
CA LEU A 23 -20.34 10.51 -18.29
C LEU A 23 -19.98 10.72 -16.82
N ASP A 24 -20.37 9.79 -15.95
CA ASP A 24 -20.05 9.89 -14.53
C ASP A 24 -18.54 9.78 -14.29
N LYS A 25 -17.85 8.90 -15.04
CA LYS A 25 -16.39 8.79 -15.03
C LYS A 25 -15.68 10.10 -15.40
N LYS A 26 -16.16 10.81 -16.45
CA LYS A 26 -15.56 12.10 -16.86
C LYS A 26 -15.71 13.17 -15.79
N ARG A 27 -16.70 13.06 -14.91
CA ARG A 27 -16.94 13.99 -13.81
C ARG A 27 -16.15 13.62 -12.55
N VAL A 28 -16.13 12.34 -12.18
CA VAL A 28 -15.55 11.85 -10.92
C VAL A 28 -14.01 11.74 -11.00
N CYS A 29 -13.45 11.24 -12.09
CA CYS A 29 -12.00 11.01 -12.17
C CYS A 29 -11.15 12.28 -11.98
N PRO A 30 -11.48 13.44 -12.58
CA PRO A 30 -10.72 14.67 -12.33
C PRO A 30 -10.77 15.11 -10.87
N VAL A 31 -11.95 15.01 -10.24
CA VAL A 31 -12.17 15.37 -8.83
C VAL A 31 -11.31 14.49 -7.90
N LEU A 32 -11.17 13.20 -8.23
CA LEU A 32 -10.31 12.28 -7.47
C LEU A 32 -8.83 12.58 -7.65
N LYS A 33 -8.40 12.89 -8.88
CA LYS A 33 -7.01 13.27 -9.16
C LYS A 33 -6.63 14.54 -8.42
N GLU A 34 -7.47 15.57 -8.50
CA GLU A 34 -7.24 16.81 -7.76
C GLU A 34 -7.21 16.59 -6.25
N LEU A 35 -8.06 15.68 -5.73
CA LEU A 35 -8.03 15.30 -4.31
C LEU A 35 -6.73 14.58 -3.94
N ASP A 36 -6.28 13.62 -4.76
CA ASP A 36 -5.03 12.90 -4.53
C ASP A 36 -3.82 13.85 -4.55
N GLU A 37 -3.75 14.73 -5.55
CA GLU A 37 -2.71 15.78 -5.63
C GLU A 37 -2.73 16.70 -4.41
N LEU A 38 -3.92 17.15 -3.98
CA LEU A 38 -4.07 18.00 -2.81
C LEU A 38 -3.65 17.29 -1.52
N VAL A 39 -4.06 16.03 -1.35
CA VAL A 39 -3.65 15.22 -0.20
C VAL A 39 -2.15 15.00 -0.23
N GLY A 40 -1.57 14.61 -1.38
CA GLY A 40 -0.14 14.45 -1.55
C GLY A 40 0.64 15.72 -1.22
N LEU A 41 0.17 16.89 -1.67
CA LEU A 41 0.80 18.17 -1.40
C LEU A 41 0.75 18.55 0.09
N ILE A 42 -0.44 18.49 0.70
CA ILE A 42 -0.63 18.76 2.14
C ILE A 42 0.28 17.85 2.96
N THR A 43 0.30 16.58 2.58
CA THR A 43 1.08 15.57 3.24
C THR A 43 2.58 15.86 3.11
N ASN A 44 3.09 16.13 1.91
CA ASN A 44 4.49 16.48 1.68
C ASN A 44 4.93 17.70 2.51
N PHE A 45 4.11 18.74 2.61
CA PHE A 45 4.41 19.90 3.47
C PHE A 45 4.43 19.55 4.96
N MET A 46 3.67 18.55 5.39
CA MET A 46 3.66 18.09 6.79
C MET A 46 4.79 17.10 7.10
N VAL A 47 5.41 16.46 6.10
CA VAL A 47 6.49 15.49 6.36
C VAL A 47 7.70 16.20 6.95
N GLY A 48 8.09 15.78 8.17
CA GLY A 48 9.32 16.25 8.81
C GLY A 48 9.29 17.69 9.36
N ASP A 49 8.21 18.45 9.16
CA ASP A 49 8.11 19.84 9.62
C ASP A 49 7.03 20.00 10.71
N GLU A 50 7.46 20.08 11.97
CA GLU A 50 6.56 20.33 13.11
C GLU A 50 5.91 21.71 13.08
N THR A 51 6.60 22.72 12.54
CA THR A 51 6.09 24.09 12.49
C THR A 51 4.86 24.16 11.58
N VAL A 52 4.95 23.50 10.42
CA VAL A 52 3.82 23.38 9.49
C VAL A 52 2.66 22.63 10.15
N LYS A 53 2.91 21.51 10.84
CA LYS A 53 1.86 20.74 11.55
C LYS A 53 1.15 21.58 12.62
N CYS A 54 1.91 22.31 13.44
CA CYS A 54 1.37 23.21 14.46
C CYS A 54 0.52 24.31 13.81
N LYS A 55 1.03 24.95 12.75
CA LYS A 55 0.30 26.01 12.03
C LYS A 55 -0.99 25.50 11.39
N LEU A 56 -0.97 24.31 10.79
CA LEU A 56 -2.16 23.69 10.21
C LEU A 56 -3.19 23.30 11.28
N THR A 57 -2.74 22.95 12.48
CA THR A 57 -3.62 22.70 13.63
C THR A 57 -4.27 24.00 14.11
N GLU A 58 -3.51 25.08 14.26
CA GLU A 58 -4.05 26.42 14.60
C GLU A 58 -5.07 26.92 13.56
N LEU A 59 -4.84 26.61 12.29
CA LEU A 59 -5.76 26.96 11.19
C LEU A 59 -7.01 26.05 11.15
N GLY A 60 -7.18 25.11 12.08
CA GLY A 60 -8.31 24.18 12.11
C GLY A 60 -8.30 23.16 10.96
N LEU A 61 -7.18 23.04 10.23
CA LEU A 61 -7.06 22.06 9.16
C LEU A 61 -7.01 20.64 9.73
N SER A 62 -6.41 20.44 10.90
CA SER A 62 -6.40 19.15 11.60
C SER A 62 -7.82 18.62 11.85
N ASP A 63 -8.71 19.45 12.41
CA ASP A 63 -10.11 19.09 12.65
C ASP A 63 -10.90 18.84 11.35
N LEU A 64 -10.63 19.67 10.34
CA LEU A 64 -11.25 19.52 9.03
C LEU A 64 -10.81 18.23 8.35
N ILE A 65 -9.51 17.93 8.39
CA ILE A 65 -8.92 16.68 7.93
C ILE A 65 -9.60 15.56 8.70
N HIS A 66 -9.56 15.52 10.03
CA HIS A 66 -10.09 14.40 10.77
C HIS A 66 -11.57 14.10 10.45
N LYS A 67 -12.41 15.13 10.30
CA LYS A 67 -13.84 14.99 9.93
C LYS A 67 -14.04 14.56 8.48
N LEU A 68 -13.35 15.21 7.54
CA LEU A 68 -13.56 14.95 6.12
C LEU A 68 -12.90 13.66 5.67
N TRP A 69 -11.73 13.32 6.21
CA TRP A 69 -10.86 12.21 5.85
C TRP A 69 -11.56 10.86 6.09
N SER A 70 -12.21 10.66 7.25
CA SER A 70 -12.97 9.43 7.48
C SER A 70 -14.08 9.22 6.45
N THR A 71 -14.84 10.27 6.13
CA THR A 71 -15.95 10.17 5.19
C THR A 71 -15.50 10.14 3.73
N LEU A 72 -14.49 10.93 3.35
CA LEU A 72 -13.86 10.92 2.04
C LEU A 72 -13.28 9.54 1.76
N PHE A 73 -12.68 8.90 2.75
CA PHE A 73 -12.05 7.59 2.56
C PHE A 73 -13.07 6.48 2.46
N GLN A 74 -14.16 6.57 3.21
CA GLN A 74 -15.30 5.68 3.01
C GLN A 74 -15.91 5.88 1.61
N SER A 75 -16.00 7.12 1.12
CA SER A 75 -16.48 7.38 -0.24
C SER A 75 -15.52 6.86 -1.30
N VAL A 76 -14.21 7.10 -1.17
CA VAL A 76 -13.18 6.65 -2.12
C VAL A 76 -13.02 5.14 -2.10
N ALA A 77 -13.07 4.51 -0.92
CA ALA A 77 -13.16 3.06 -0.77
C ALA A 77 -14.29 2.46 -1.61
N ARG A 78 -15.47 3.10 -1.56
CA ARG A 78 -16.65 2.66 -2.30
C ARG A 78 -16.59 2.97 -3.80
N LEU A 79 -15.47 3.41 -4.35
CA LEU A 79 -15.30 3.57 -5.80
C LEU A 79 -14.75 2.31 -6.46
N HIS A 80 -14.16 1.38 -5.69
CA HIS A 80 -13.65 0.16 -6.29
C HIS A 80 -14.81 -0.70 -6.82
N PRO A 81 -14.77 -1.16 -8.09
CA PRO A 81 -15.82 -1.96 -8.70
C PRO A 81 -16.19 -3.22 -7.90
N ALA A 82 -15.19 -3.86 -7.28
CA ALA A 82 -15.40 -5.04 -6.43
C ALA A 82 -16.20 -4.74 -5.14
N ILE A 83 -16.11 -3.51 -4.60
CA ILE A 83 -16.83 -3.08 -3.40
C ILE A 83 -18.28 -2.76 -3.73
N THR A 84 -18.53 -2.15 -4.89
CA THR A 84 -19.87 -1.69 -5.27
C THR A 84 -20.73 -2.76 -5.92
N LYS A 85 -20.13 -3.86 -6.41
CA LYS A 85 -20.79 -5.00 -7.07
C LYS A 85 -21.70 -4.62 -8.26
N LYS A 86 -21.71 -3.35 -8.68
CA LYS A 86 -22.68 -2.74 -9.62
C LYS A 86 -22.03 -1.83 -10.65
N GLN A 87 -20.70 -1.72 -10.66
CA GLN A 87 -19.98 -0.80 -11.54
C GLN A 87 -19.10 -1.58 -12.52
N LYS A 88 -19.03 -1.09 -13.76
CA LYS A 88 -18.06 -1.61 -14.73
C LYS A 88 -16.66 -1.30 -14.19
N PRO A 89 -15.71 -2.26 -14.21
CA PRO A 89 -14.34 -1.97 -13.82
C PRO A 89 -13.72 -0.97 -14.80
N TRP A 90 -13.19 0.12 -14.26
CA TRP A 90 -12.46 1.13 -15.01
C TRP A 90 -11.04 1.18 -14.47
N ASP A 91 -10.07 0.69 -15.26
CA ASP A 91 -8.65 0.59 -14.87
C ASP A 91 -8.08 1.90 -14.28
N CYS A 92 -8.48 3.05 -14.82
CA CYS A 92 -8.03 4.36 -14.33
C CYS A 92 -8.58 4.71 -12.95
N VAL A 93 -9.76 4.21 -12.58
CA VAL A 93 -10.34 4.43 -11.25
C VAL A 93 -9.61 3.56 -10.24
N GLU A 94 -9.28 2.32 -10.59
CA GLU A 94 -8.44 1.45 -9.75
C GLU A 94 -7.07 2.05 -9.49
N LEU A 95 -6.42 2.60 -10.52
CA LEU A 95 -5.11 3.24 -10.36
C LEU A 95 -5.19 4.46 -9.42
N ILE A 96 -6.12 5.39 -9.68
CA ILE A 96 -6.30 6.58 -8.82
C ILE A 96 -6.62 6.16 -7.38
N TRP A 97 -7.42 5.11 -7.21
CA TRP A 97 -7.74 4.57 -5.89
C TRP A 97 -6.51 4.01 -5.18
N LEU A 98 -5.65 3.28 -5.90
CA LEU A 98 -4.40 2.75 -5.37
C LEU A 98 -3.38 3.85 -5.05
N GLU A 99 -3.24 4.86 -5.90
CA GLU A 99 -2.37 6.03 -5.69
C GLU A 99 -2.78 6.75 -4.40
N PHE A 100 -4.08 6.95 -4.24
CA PHE A 100 -4.63 7.51 -3.01
C PHE A 100 -4.32 6.67 -1.77
N LEU A 101 -4.59 5.36 -1.82
CA LEU A 101 -4.23 4.47 -0.70
C LEU A 101 -2.73 4.45 -0.42
N GLN A 102 -1.89 4.56 -1.44
CA GLN A 102 -0.45 4.59 -1.30
C GLN A 102 0.00 5.86 -0.56
N THR A 103 -0.55 7.02 -0.93
CA THR A 103 -0.31 8.29 -0.22
C THR A 103 -0.73 8.20 1.25
N LEU A 104 -1.91 7.64 1.53
CA LEU A 104 -2.43 7.52 2.89
C LEU A 104 -1.66 6.54 3.75
N SER A 105 -1.25 5.42 3.17
CA SER A 105 -0.57 4.36 3.90
C SER A 105 0.83 4.77 4.37
N LEU A 106 1.37 5.90 3.93
CA LEU A 106 2.61 6.45 4.49
C LEU A 106 2.48 6.89 5.96
N TYR A 107 1.26 7.11 6.47
CA TYR A 107 1.02 7.67 7.82
C TYR A 107 0.24 6.74 8.73
N PRO A 108 0.58 6.62 10.03
CA PRO A 108 -0.15 5.80 11.01
C PRO A 108 -1.66 6.02 11.02
N GLU A 109 -2.11 7.28 10.94
CA GLU A 109 -3.53 7.66 10.95
C GLU A 109 -4.22 7.24 9.65
N GLY A 110 -3.54 7.39 8.51
CA GLY A 110 -4.01 6.94 7.22
C GLY A 110 -4.18 5.42 7.21
N GLN A 111 -3.18 4.68 7.67
CA GLN A 111 -3.23 3.22 7.80
C GLN A 111 -4.35 2.74 8.75
N SER A 112 -4.53 3.42 9.88
CA SER A 112 -5.61 3.12 10.83
C SER A 112 -7.00 3.35 10.23
N ASN A 113 -7.15 4.30 9.29
CA ASN A 113 -8.39 4.50 8.56
C ASN A 113 -8.56 3.50 7.41
N ILE A 114 -7.48 3.13 6.71
CA ILE A 114 -7.51 2.06 5.71
C ILE A 114 -8.02 0.77 6.34
N ALA A 115 -7.54 0.41 7.53
CA ALA A 115 -7.96 -0.81 8.23
C ALA A 115 -9.47 -0.90 8.54
N LYS A 116 -10.20 0.23 8.55
CA LYS A 116 -11.66 0.29 8.76
C LYS A 116 -12.47 0.04 7.49
N ILE A 117 -11.82 0.03 6.32
CA ILE A 117 -12.48 -0.22 5.04
C ILE A 117 -12.66 -1.74 4.90
N ASN A 118 -13.91 -2.17 4.74
CA ASN A 118 -14.23 -3.57 4.49
C ASN A 118 -13.57 -4.05 3.20
N ASP A 119 -13.01 -5.26 3.24
CA ASP A 119 -12.42 -5.97 2.10
C ASP A 119 -11.23 -5.25 1.42
N VAL A 120 -10.75 -4.12 1.95
CA VAL A 120 -9.69 -3.32 1.29
C VAL A 120 -8.40 -4.11 1.13
N PHE A 121 -8.10 -4.95 2.10
CA PHE A 121 -6.86 -5.73 2.10
C PHE A 121 -6.94 -6.80 1.03
N GLU A 122 -8.06 -7.51 0.96
CA GLU A 122 -8.36 -8.56 0.00
C GLU A 122 -8.36 -8.01 -1.43
N ILE A 123 -8.88 -6.79 -1.62
CA ILE A 123 -8.87 -6.08 -2.91
C ILE A 123 -7.46 -5.65 -3.30
N VAL A 124 -6.71 -5.00 -2.39
CA VAL A 124 -5.31 -4.62 -2.67
C VAL A 124 -4.48 -5.85 -2.99
N LEU A 125 -4.68 -6.94 -2.25
CA LEU A 125 -4.03 -8.23 -2.50
C LEU A 125 -4.34 -8.76 -3.90
N ALA A 126 -5.61 -8.77 -4.30
CA ALA A 126 -6.01 -9.19 -5.65
C ALA A 126 -5.38 -8.32 -6.75
N LEU A 127 -5.29 -6.99 -6.54
CA LEU A 127 -4.70 -6.06 -7.50
C LEU A 127 -3.19 -6.26 -7.70
N THR A 128 -2.49 -6.90 -6.77
CA THR A 128 -1.07 -7.31 -6.99
C THR A 128 -0.88 -8.39 -8.05
N PHE A 129 -1.97 -8.98 -8.55
CA PHE A 129 -2.00 -9.89 -9.68
C PHE A 129 -2.65 -9.27 -10.93
N SER A 130 -2.92 -7.96 -10.92
CA SER A 130 -3.48 -7.26 -12.08
C SER A 130 -2.60 -7.41 -13.31
N THR A 131 -3.24 -7.56 -14.48
CA THR A 131 -2.56 -7.52 -15.78
C THR A 131 -2.03 -6.13 -16.13
N LYS A 132 -2.45 -5.10 -15.37
CA LYS A 132 -2.01 -3.72 -15.53
C LYS A 132 -0.80 -3.46 -14.63
N THR A 133 0.34 -3.19 -15.23
CA THR A 133 1.62 -3.00 -14.52
C THR A 133 1.55 -1.93 -13.44
N MET A 134 0.96 -0.77 -13.72
CA MET A 134 0.87 0.31 -12.74
C MET A 134 0.01 -0.09 -11.53
N ASN A 135 -1.19 -0.64 -11.74
CA ASN A 135 -2.05 -1.09 -10.65
C ASN A 135 -1.34 -2.15 -9.80
N LYS A 136 -0.67 -3.10 -10.46
CA LYS A 136 0.10 -4.16 -9.82
C LYS A 136 1.20 -3.60 -8.90
N ILE A 137 2.00 -2.67 -9.42
CA ILE A 137 3.11 -2.04 -8.67
C ILE A 137 2.56 -1.20 -7.52
N THR A 138 1.58 -0.32 -7.78
CA THR A 138 1.02 0.56 -6.75
C THR A 138 0.36 -0.24 -5.63
N ALA A 139 -0.34 -1.34 -5.94
CA ALA A 139 -0.89 -2.24 -4.93
C ALA A 139 0.20 -2.88 -4.04
N LEU A 140 1.32 -3.32 -4.62
CA LEU A 140 2.47 -3.82 -3.83
C LEU A 140 3.06 -2.73 -2.93
N LEU A 141 3.14 -1.49 -3.40
CA LEU A 141 3.61 -0.36 -2.59
C LEU A 141 2.69 -0.04 -1.42
N VAL A 142 1.36 -0.16 -1.60
CA VAL A 142 0.39 -0.05 -0.51
C VAL A 142 0.64 -1.15 0.54
N LEU A 143 0.75 -2.42 0.12
CA LEU A 143 1.03 -3.52 1.07
C LEU A 143 2.37 -3.33 1.79
N ARG A 144 3.39 -2.82 1.09
CA ARG A 144 4.67 -2.46 1.70
C ARG A 144 4.50 -1.43 2.78
N ASN A 145 3.79 -0.34 2.52
CA ASN A 145 3.54 0.67 3.55
C ASN A 145 2.77 0.10 4.76
N LEU A 146 1.77 -0.74 4.51
CA LEU A 146 1.00 -1.41 5.58
C LEU A 146 1.87 -2.33 6.44
N ALA A 147 2.84 -3.04 5.84
CA ALA A 147 3.75 -3.94 6.55
C ALA A 147 4.70 -3.21 7.52
N PHE A 148 5.07 -1.96 7.22
CA PHE A 148 5.93 -1.14 8.06
C PHE A 148 5.24 -0.64 9.34
N TYR A 149 3.91 -0.77 9.44
CA TYR A 149 3.16 -0.34 10.61
C TYR A 149 2.80 -1.52 11.51
N GLN A 150 3.33 -1.49 12.73
CA GLN A 150 3.23 -2.60 13.66
C GLN A 150 1.79 -3.09 13.95
N PRO A 151 0.76 -2.22 14.06
CA PRO A 151 -0.62 -2.67 14.26
C PRO A 151 -1.18 -3.57 13.16
N ASN A 152 -0.71 -3.43 11.92
CA ASN A 152 -1.17 -4.26 10.80
C ASN A 152 -0.51 -5.65 10.77
N ARG A 153 0.62 -5.82 11.47
CA ARG A 153 1.47 -7.02 11.40
C ARG A 153 0.70 -8.30 11.69
N ALA A 154 -0.15 -8.30 12.71
CA ALA A 154 -0.91 -9.49 13.08
C ALA A 154 -1.81 -9.98 11.94
N ARG A 155 -2.59 -9.06 11.34
CA ARG A 155 -3.48 -9.36 10.20
C ARG A 155 -2.70 -9.90 9.00
N LEU A 156 -1.58 -9.26 8.67
CA LEU A 156 -0.73 -9.66 7.53
C LEU A 156 -0.17 -11.08 7.73
N LEU A 157 0.41 -11.36 8.90
CA LEU A 157 1.03 -12.65 9.18
C LEU A 157 0.03 -13.81 9.29
N THR A 158 -1.24 -13.54 9.62
CA THR A 158 -2.28 -14.57 9.66
C THR A 158 -2.92 -14.84 8.30
N SER A 159 -2.66 -14.01 7.28
CA SER A 159 -3.21 -14.20 5.95
C SER A 159 -2.35 -15.17 5.13
N GLY A 160 -2.88 -16.38 4.90
CA GLY A 160 -2.24 -17.36 4.01
C GLY A 160 -2.10 -16.85 2.58
N GLU A 161 -3.09 -16.10 2.07
CA GLU A 161 -3.04 -15.51 0.74
C GLU A 161 -1.91 -14.47 0.62
N PHE A 162 -1.68 -13.67 1.66
CA PHE A 162 -0.57 -12.73 1.70
C PHE A 162 0.78 -13.44 1.71
N LEU A 163 0.96 -14.46 2.54
CA LEU A 163 2.20 -15.24 2.57
C LEU A 163 2.47 -15.93 1.22
N ASN A 164 1.41 -16.46 0.57
CA ASN A 164 1.51 -17.02 -0.78
C ASN A 164 1.88 -15.96 -1.81
N LEU A 165 1.33 -14.74 -1.73
CA LEU A 165 1.75 -13.63 -2.58
C LEU A 165 3.24 -13.35 -2.45
N LEU A 166 3.78 -13.27 -1.22
CA LEU A 166 5.22 -13.03 -1.01
C LEU A 166 6.06 -14.11 -1.72
N GLY A 167 5.69 -15.38 -1.53
CA GLY A 167 6.38 -16.50 -2.18
C GLY A 167 6.30 -16.46 -3.71
N ASN A 168 5.12 -16.21 -4.26
CA ASN A 168 4.91 -16.15 -5.71
C ASN A 168 5.73 -15.03 -6.37
N LYS A 169 5.80 -13.86 -5.71
CA LYS A 169 6.57 -12.71 -6.20
C LYS A 169 8.07 -12.91 -6.04
N LEU A 170 8.53 -13.64 -5.01
CA LEU A 170 9.92 -14.08 -4.93
C LEU A 170 10.30 -14.98 -6.10
N GLU A 171 9.44 -15.90 -6.53
CA GLU A 171 9.77 -16.85 -7.59
C GLU A 171 9.67 -16.22 -8.99
N THR A 172 8.55 -15.52 -9.26
CA THR A 172 8.17 -15.12 -10.63
C THR A 172 8.19 -13.61 -10.86
N GLY A 173 8.38 -12.81 -9.81
CA GLY A 173 8.35 -11.36 -9.90
C GLY A 173 9.57 -10.76 -10.60
N THR A 174 9.42 -9.51 -11.05
CA THR A 174 10.54 -8.69 -11.52
C THR A 174 11.53 -8.40 -10.39
N VAL A 175 12.69 -7.85 -10.71
CA VAL A 175 13.69 -7.44 -9.70
C VAL A 175 13.08 -6.45 -8.71
N GLU A 176 12.31 -5.48 -9.21
CA GLU A 176 11.65 -4.45 -8.39
C GLU A 176 10.56 -5.06 -7.49
N GLU A 177 9.77 -6.00 -8.02
CA GLU A 177 8.77 -6.73 -7.22
C GLU A 177 9.46 -7.52 -6.10
N LYS A 178 10.50 -8.29 -6.42
CA LYS A 178 11.29 -9.05 -5.43
C LYS A 178 11.91 -8.15 -4.36
N SER A 179 12.51 -7.04 -4.77
CA SER A 179 13.08 -6.03 -3.86
C SER A 179 12.02 -5.48 -2.89
N THR A 180 10.82 -5.20 -3.40
CA THR A 180 9.67 -4.78 -2.57
C THR A 180 9.23 -5.86 -1.58
N ILE A 181 9.17 -7.13 -1.99
CA ILE A 181 8.85 -8.26 -1.10
C ILE A 181 9.90 -8.42 0.00
N VAL A 182 11.18 -8.28 -0.34
CA VAL A 182 12.28 -8.37 0.63
C VAL A 182 12.16 -7.27 1.69
N LEU A 183 11.81 -6.04 1.30
CA LEU A 183 11.52 -4.95 2.24
C LEU A 183 10.31 -5.24 3.14
N ILE A 184 9.23 -5.81 2.58
CA ILE A 184 8.07 -6.27 3.36
C ILE A 184 8.52 -7.30 4.39
N MET A 185 9.24 -8.33 3.96
CA MET A 185 9.71 -9.41 4.83
C MET A 185 10.59 -8.86 5.95
N TRP A 186 11.54 -7.98 5.63
CA TRP A 186 12.35 -7.30 6.63
C TRP A 186 11.50 -6.55 7.67
N SER A 187 10.58 -5.69 7.23
CA SER A 187 9.76 -4.86 8.14
C SER A 187 8.90 -5.68 9.11
N LEU A 188 8.47 -6.87 8.66
CA LEU A 188 7.68 -7.78 9.47
C LEU A 188 8.55 -8.63 10.41
N ALA A 189 9.73 -9.10 9.96
CA ALA A 189 10.62 -9.99 10.70
C ALA A 189 11.58 -9.27 11.66
N ALA A 190 11.90 -8.01 11.39
CA ALA A 190 12.78 -7.21 12.23
C ALA A 190 12.23 -7.17 13.66
N ASN A 191 13.01 -7.71 14.60
CA ASN A 191 12.66 -7.84 16.02
C ASN A 191 11.31 -8.53 16.27
N ASN A 192 10.92 -9.50 15.43
CA ASN A 192 9.65 -10.22 15.58
C ASN A 192 9.77 -11.72 15.33
N GLN A 193 9.84 -12.51 16.41
CA GLN A 193 9.99 -13.97 16.30
C GLN A 193 8.80 -14.64 15.62
N LYS A 194 7.58 -14.13 15.84
CA LYS A 194 6.38 -14.69 15.23
C LYS A 194 6.44 -14.59 13.70
N ALA A 195 6.86 -13.46 13.15
CA ALA A 195 7.03 -13.27 11.72
C ALA A 195 8.04 -14.25 11.13
N LYS A 196 9.21 -14.40 11.79
CA LYS A 196 10.25 -15.36 11.37
C LYS A 196 9.71 -16.80 11.32
N ILE A 197 8.94 -17.21 12.33
CA ILE A 197 8.29 -18.53 12.38
C ILE A 197 7.31 -18.68 11.22
N MET A 198 6.44 -17.68 10.99
CA MET A 198 5.45 -17.73 9.89
C MET A 198 6.13 -17.79 8.51
N PHE A 199 7.24 -17.08 8.31
CA PHE A 199 7.99 -17.13 7.05
C PHE A 199 8.65 -18.49 6.82
N LYS A 200 9.24 -19.09 7.85
CA LYS A 200 9.79 -20.46 7.77
C LYS A 200 8.68 -21.49 7.51
N ALA A 201 7.53 -21.35 8.16
CA ALA A 201 6.37 -22.21 7.93
C ALA A 201 5.80 -22.08 6.50
N ALA A 202 5.90 -20.89 5.90
CA ALA A 202 5.52 -20.64 4.51
C ALA A 202 6.67 -20.87 3.50
N HIS A 203 7.81 -21.42 3.94
CA HIS A 203 9.01 -21.68 3.14
C HIS A 203 9.59 -20.45 2.42
N LEU A 204 9.34 -19.24 2.92
CA LEU A 204 9.80 -17.99 2.29
C LEU A 204 11.30 -17.79 2.41
N ASP A 205 11.93 -18.31 3.46
CA ASP A 205 13.38 -18.29 3.63
C ASP A 205 14.08 -19.15 2.56
N MET A 206 13.52 -20.32 2.26
CA MET A 206 14.03 -21.21 1.21
C MET A 206 13.86 -20.59 -0.19
N LYS A 207 12.70 -19.97 -0.46
CA LYS A 207 12.47 -19.25 -1.72
C LYS A 207 13.43 -18.07 -1.88
N LEU A 208 13.64 -17.27 -0.84
CA LEU A 208 14.61 -16.17 -0.85
C LEU A 208 16.04 -16.66 -1.09
N GLN A 209 16.44 -17.77 -0.46
CA GLN A 209 17.75 -18.37 -0.70
C GLN A 209 17.94 -18.83 -2.16
N GLN A 210 16.90 -19.37 -2.79
CA GLN A 210 16.96 -19.77 -4.20
C GLN A 210 17.13 -18.57 -5.13
N VAL A 211 16.40 -17.48 -4.86
CA VAL A 211 16.53 -16.21 -5.59
C VAL A 211 17.96 -15.66 -5.48
N LEU A 212 18.53 -15.66 -4.29
CA LEU A 212 19.91 -15.25 -4.04
C LEU A 212 20.92 -16.05 -4.87
N LYS A 213 20.82 -17.39 -4.84
CA LYS A 213 21.70 -18.25 -5.64
C LYS A 213 21.58 -17.97 -7.14
N HIS A 214 20.37 -17.73 -7.63
CA HIS A 214 20.15 -17.39 -9.03
C HIS A 214 20.81 -16.06 -9.42
N TYR A 215 20.71 -15.04 -8.56
CA TYR A 215 21.35 -13.75 -8.80
C TYR A 215 22.87 -13.77 -8.68
N GLN A 216 23.43 -14.53 -7.74
CA GLN A 216 24.88 -14.72 -7.62
C GLN A 216 25.49 -15.37 -8.88
N LEU A 217 24.73 -16.21 -9.58
CA LEU A 217 25.15 -16.82 -10.86
C LEU A 217 24.92 -15.90 -12.07
N SER A 218 24.11 -14.85 -11.93
CA SER A 218 23.66 -13.97 -13.01
C SER A 218 24.07 -12.52 -12.75
N SER A 219 25.38 -12.32 -12.52
CA SER A 219 25.99 -11.10 -11.96
C SER A 219 25.65 -9.76 -12.68
N ASP A 220 25.10 -9.80 -13.89
CA ASP A 220 24.78 -8.59 -14.68
C ASP A 220 23.35 -8.07 -14.47
N LEU A 221 22.48 -8.79 -13.75
CA LEU A 221 21.04 -8.50 -13.67
C LEU A 221 20.59 -7.70 -12.44
N ILE A 222 21.44 -7.57 -11.42
CA ILE A 222 21.05 -6.96 -10.14
C ILE A 222 22.23 -6.24 -9.49
N SER A 223 21.94 -5.20 -8.72
CA SER A 223 22.98 -4.47 -7.99
C SER A 223 23.53 -5.29 -6.80
N GLY A 224 24.81 -5.08 -6.46
CA GLY A 224 25.41 -5.72 -5.28
C GLY A 224 24.67 -5.36 -3.98
N GLU A 225 24.20 -4.12 -3.86
CA GLU A 225 23.42 -3.65 -2.71
C GLU A 225 22.11 -4.45 -2.51
N GLU A 226 21.44 -4.82 -3.61
CA GLU A 226 20.23 -5.63 -3.53
C GLU A 226 20.50 -7.06 -3.08
N ILE A 227 21.62 -7.66 -3.52
CA ILE A 227 22.06 -8.98 -3.06
C ILE A 227 22.36 -8.92 -1.55
N GLU A 228 23.15 -7.95 -1.11
CA GLU A 228 23.49 -7.77 0.31
C GLU A 228 22.24 -7.60 1.18
N ARG A 229 21.27 -6.82 0.70
CA ARG A 229 19.97 -6.64 1.36
C ARG A 229 19.21 -7.96 1.47
N MET A 230 19.11 -8.73 0.39
CA MET A 230 18.45 -10.04 0.40
C MET A 230 19.13 -11.01 1.37
N GLU A 231 20.47 -11.05 1.38
CA GLU A 231 21.23 -11.89 2.32
C GLU A 231 21.01 -11.46 3.77
N TYR A 232 20.97 -10.16 4.05
CA TYR A 232 20.68 -9.65 5.38
C TYR A 232 19.28 -10.03 5.85
N VAL A 233 18.27 -9.91 4.98
CA VAL A 233 16.91 -10.32 5.33
C VAL A 233 16.83 -11.83 5.56
N LEU A 234 17.53 -12.62 4.75
CA LEU A 234 17.60 -14.06 4.96
C LEU A 234 18.19 -14.42 6.32
N SER A 235 19.30 -13.79 6.72
CA SER A 235 19.92 -14.05 8.02
C SER A 235 19.02 -13.64 9.19
N VAL A 236 18.32 -12.50 9.08
CA VAL A 236 17.31 -12.06 10.06
C VAL A 236 16.20 -13.09 10.24
N ILE A 237 15.74 -13.74 9.16
CA ILE A 237 14.66 -14.74 9.22
C ILE A 237 15.14 -16.05 9.85
N ARG A 238 16.40 -16.42 9.59
CA ARG A 238 17.00 -17.66 10.08
C ARG A 238 17.58 -17.57 11.47
N ASP A 239 17.62 -16.38 12.06
CA ASP A 239 18.33 -16.12 13.31
C ASP A 239 19.83 -16.46 13.18
N GLU A 240 20.39 -16.23 11.99
CA GLU A 240 21.82 -16.36 11.72
C GLU A 240 22.48 -15.02 12.06
N ASP A 241 23.36 -15.02 13.06
CA ASP A 241 24.15 -13.84 13.42
C ASP A 241 25.04 -13.44 12.23
N LYS A 242 24.69 -12.35 11.53
CA LYS A 242 25.67 -11.65 10.69
C LYS A 242 26.57 -10.87 11.66
N ILE A 243 27.77 -11.40 11.90
CA ILE A 243 28.89 -10.62 12.43
C ILE A 243 29.09 -9.47 11.43
N LEU A 244 28.66 -8.26 11.82
CA LEU A 244 28.90 -7.02 11.10
C LEU A 244 30.39 -6.71 11.06
#